data_AF-A0A3D2T1Y6-F1
#
_entry.id   AF-A0A3D2T1Y6-F1
#
_cell.length_a   1.000
_cell.length_b   1.000
_cell.length_c   1.000
_cell.angle_alpha   90.00
_cell.angle_beta   90.00
_cell.angle_gamma   90.00
#
_symmetry.space_group_name_H-M   'P 1'
#
loop_
_entity.id
_entity.type
_entity.pdbx_description
1 polymer ?
#
loop_
_entity_poly.entity_id
_entity_poly.type
_entity_poly.pdbx_seq_one_letter_code
_entity_poly.pdbx_strand_id
1 'polypeptide(L)' 'MNPVTSVVQVLAILPEAALKMDSFEELGLSPELVEALAAEGIERPTSIQESVIPFVYRENNVIVAAGPGSGVT' A
#
# COMPACT_ATOMS: atom_id res chain seq x y z
N MET A 1 -35.36 -1.80 -0.42
CA MET A 1 -34.12 -2.49 -0.04
C MET A 1 -33.38 -2.83 -1.31
N ASN A 2 -32.39 -2.02 -1.65
CA ASN A 2 -31.19 -2.35 -2.41
C ASN A 2 -30.31 -1.10 -2.27
N PRO A 3 -29.19 -1.20 -1.54
CA PRO A 3 -28.43 -0.06 -1.15
C PRO A 3 -27.72 0.49 -2.38
N VAL A 4 -27.81 1.79 -2.57
CA VAL A 4 -26.74 2.56 -3.19
C VAL A 4 -25.54 2.44 -2.24
N THR A 5 -24.91 1.27 -2.19
CA THR A 5 -23.55 1.16 -1.65
C THR A 5 -22.67 1.65 -2.78
N SER A 6 -22.52 2.98 -2.84
CA SER A 6 -21.28 3.68 -3.11
C SER A 6 -20.14 2.78 -3.60
N VAL A 7 -20.23 2.32 -4.85
CA VAL A 7 -19.01 2.08 -5.62
C VAL A 7 -18.55 3.47 -6.03
N VAL A 8 -18.01 4.22 -5.06
CA VAL A 8 -17.10 5.30 -5.41
C VAL A 8 -15.90 4.55 -5.94
N GLN A 9 -15.92 4.27 -7.25
CA GLN A 9 -14.76 3.85 -7.99
C GLN A 9 -13.84 5.07 -8.01
N VAL A 10 -13.21 5.36 -6.87
CA VAL A 10 -12.03 6.21 -6.83
C VAL A 10 -10.98 5.38 -7.55
N LEU A 11 -10.93 5.52 -8.87
CA LEU A 11 -9.68 5.35 -9.59
C LEU A 11 -8.79 6.40 -8.95
N ALA A 12 -8.06 6.03 -7.90
CA ALA A 12 -7.18 6.94 -7.21
C ALA A 12 -6.11 7.31 -8.22
N ILE A 13 -6.34 8.42 -8.93
CA ILE A 13 -5.28 9.24 -9.46
C ILE A 13 -4.62 9.75 -8.18
N LEU A 14 -3.67 8.97 -7.65
CA LEU A 14 -2.94 9.33 -6.44
C LEU A 14 -2.43 10.75 -6.70
N PRO A 15 -2.86 11.75 -5.91
CA PRO A 15 -2.29 13.08 -6.07
C PRO A 15 -0.77 12.91 -5.91
N GLU A 16 0.00 13.57 -6.76
CA GLU A 16 1.47 13.49 -6.79
C GLU A 16 2.11 13.84 -5.42
N ALA A 17 1.31 14.42 -4.53
CA ALA A 17 1.60 14.75 -3.13
C ALA A 17 1.16 13.68 -2.09
N ALA A 18 0.67 12.51 -2.51
CA ALA A 18 0.40 11.38 -1.63
C ALA A 18 1.73 10.82 -1.12
N LEU A 19 2.28 11.52 -0.13
CA LEU A 19 3.32 11.12 0.82
C LEU A 19 4.39 10.21 0.21
N LYS A 20 5.52 10.81 -0.19
CA LYS A 20 6.82 10.10 -0.31
C LYS A 20 7.13 9.48 1.05
N MET A 21 6.65 8.26 1.26
CA MET A 21 7.00 7.39 2.36
C MET A 21 7.98 6.41 1.74
N ASP A 22 9.26 6.73 1.83
CA ASP A 22 10.33 6.04 1.10
C ASP A 22 10.89 4.86 1.92
N SER A 23 10.26 4.55 3.06
CA SER A 23 10.64 3.50 4.03
C SER A 23 9.43 2.78 4.63
N PHE A 24 9.64 1.56 5.13
CA PHE A 24 8.60 0.77 5.76
C PHE A 24 8.15 1.34 7.11
N GLU A 25 9.06 1.99 7.84
CA GLU A 25 8.79 2.67 9.10
C GLU A 25 7.82 3.85 8.91
N GLU A 26 8.03 4.64 7.86
CA GLU A 26 7.13 5.74 7.51
C GLU A 26 5.74 5.23 7.11
N LEU A 27 5.67 4.02 6.53
CA LEU A 27 4.42 3.32 6.22
C LEU A 27 3.74 2.69 7.45
N GLY A 28 4.35 2.77 8.63
CA GLY A 28 3.77 2.32 9.90
C GLY A 28 3.97 0.83 10.20
N LEU A 29 4.92 0.17 9.53
CA LEU A 29 5.30 -1.21 9.86
C LEU A 29 6.03 -1.24 11.21
N SER A 30 5.84 -2.33 11.95
CA SER A 30 6.52 -2.50 13.24
C SER A 30 8.01 -2.74 13.03
N PRO A 31 8.88 -2.34 13.98
CA PRO A 31 10.32 -2.54 13.87
C PRO A 31 10.71 -4.00 13.60
N GLU A 32 10.02 -4.96 14.22
CA GLU A 32 10.29 -6.39 14.06
C GLU A 32 10.03 -6.85 12.62
N LEU A 33 8.99 -6.31 11.97
CA LEU A 33 8.69 -6.62 10.57
C LEU A 33 9.69 -5.97 9.62
N VAL A 34 10.13 -4.74 9.91
CA VAL A 34 11.16 -4.06 9.11
C VAL A 34 12.49 -4.81 9.18
N GLU A 35 12.89 -5.27 10.36
CA GLU A 35 14.10 -6.09 10.52
C GLU A 35 14.01 -7.41 9.74
N ALA A 36 12.85 -8.07 9.76
CA ALA A 36 12.62 -9.29 8.99
C ALA A 36 12.70 -9.05 7.47
N LEU A 37 12.12 -7.96 6.98
CA LEU A 37 12.20 -7.56 5.56
C LEU A 37 13.65 -7.28 5.14
N ALA A 38 14.41 -6.55 5.97
CA ALA A 38 15.82 -6.27 5.71
C ALA A 38 16.67 -7.55 5.70
N ALA A 39 16.40 -8.52 6.59
CA ALA A 39 17.08 -9.81 6.60
C ALA A 39 16.87 -10.64 5.31
N GLU A 40 15.73 -10.45 4.66
CA GLU A 40 15.41 -11.03 3.34
C GLU A 40 15.91 -10.17 2.15
N GLY A 41 16.62 -9.07 2.43
CA GLY A 41 17.13 -8.14 1.42
C GLY A 41 16.09 -7.17 0.85
N ILE A 42 14.94 -7.02 1.51
CA ILE A 42 13.86 -6.10 1.15
C ILE A 42 14.02 -4.84 2.01
N GLU A 43 14.84 -3.90 1.55
CA GLU A 43 15.17 -2.69 2.32
C GLU A 43 14.22 -1.51 2.08
N ARG A 44 13.46 -1.54 0.98
CA ARG A 44 12.56 -0.45 0.57
C ARG A 44 11.24 -0.99 0.02
N PRO A 45 10.12 -0.29 0.28
CA PRO A 45 8.86 -0.62 -0.35
C PRO A 45 8.96 -0.45 -1.87
N THR A 46 8.19 -1.24 -2.61
CA THR A 46 7.97 -0.97 -4.03
C THR A 46 6.98 0.19 -4.21
N SER A 47 6.96 0.83 -5.38
CA SER A 47 6.04 1.95 -5.64
C SER A 47 4.55 1.59 -5.43
N ILE A 48 4.16 0.34 -5.69
CA ILE A 48 2.79 -0.12 -5.44
C ILE A 48 2.54 -0.33 -3.94
N GLN A 49 3.54 -0.80 -3.18
CA GLN A 49 3.44 -0.98 -1.73
C GLN A 49 3.34 0.38 -1.01
N GLU A 50 4.16 1.36 -1.39
CA GLU A 50 4.06 2.76 -0.92
C GLU A 50 2.64 3.31 -1.11
N SER A 51 2.07 3.01 -2.28
CA SER A 51 0.74 3.46 -2.66
C SER A 51 -0.39 2.74 -1.91
N VAL A 52 -0.25 1.45 -1.61
CA VAL A 52 -1.37 0.60 -1.13
C VAL A 52 -1.36 0.40 0.38
N ILE A 53 -0.19 0.23 1.00
CA ILE A 53 -0.04 -0.07 2.43
C ILE A 53 -0.81 0.93 3.32
N PRO A 54 -0.76 2.26 3.09
CA PRO A 54 -1.50 3.22 3.92
C PRO A 54 -3.03 3.06 3.87
N PHE A 55 -3.57 2.48 2.79
CA PHE A 55 -5.01 2.24 2.67
C PHE A 55 -5.43 0.94 3.35
N VAL A 56 -4.62 -0.11 3.21
CA VAL A 56 -4.83 -1.41 3.87
C VAL A 56 -4.75 -1.27 5.38
N TYR A 57 -3.79 -0.50 5.89
CA TYR A 57 -3.66 -0.22 7.34
C TYR A 57 -4.87 0.51 7.94
N ARG A 58 -5.65 1.21 7.12
CA ARG A 58 -6.91 1.87 7.52
C ARG A 58 -8.13 0.95 7.36
N GLU A 59 -7.91 -0.35 7.23
CA GLU A 59 -8.94 -1.39 7.07
C GLU A 59 -9.86 -1.18 5.86
N ASN A 60 -9.36 -0.51 4.82
CA ASN A 60 -10.13 -0.34 3.59
C ASN A 60 -10.05 -1.58 2.70
N ASN A 61 -11.14 -1.87 2.00
CA ASN A 61 -11.10 -2.78 0.86
C ASN A 61 -10.35 -2.11 -0.30
N VAL A 62 -9.42 -2.84 -0.92
CA VAL A 62 -8.62 -2.36 -2.06
C VAL A 62 -8.74 -3.32 -3.24
N ILE A 63 -8.78 -2.77 -4.45
CA ILE A 63 -8.61 -3.53 -5.69
C ILE A 63 -7.31 -3.01 -6.32
N VAL A 64 -6.33 -3.89 -6.51
CA VAL A 64 -5.01 -3.54 -7.02
C VAL A 64 -4.80 -4.21 -8.39
N ALA A 65 -4.41 -3.43 -9.38
CA ALA A 65 -3.96 -3.93 -10.68
C ALA A 65 -2.45 -3.70 -10.81
N ALA A 66 -1.68 -4.78 -10.90
CA ALA A 66 -0.21 -4.70 -10.94
C ALA A 66 0.38 -5.77 -11.87
N GLY A 67 1.55 -5.47 -12.44
CA GLY A 67 2.30 -6.39 -13.29
C GLY A 67 3.08 -7.45 -12.50
N PRO A 68 3.63 -8.47 -13.17
CA PRO A 68 4.51 -9.46 -12.54
C PRO A 68 5.72 -8.79 -11.86
N GLY A 69 6.12 -9.30 -10.69
CA GLY A 69 7.29 -8.79 -9.95
C GLY A 69 7.09 -7.42 -9.29
N SER A 70 5.87 -6.88 -9.26
CA SER A 70 5.55 -5.59 -8.62
C SER A 70 5.59 -5.60 -7.08
N GLY A 71 5.64 -6.79 -6.46
CA GLY A 71 5.62 -6.93 -5.00
C GLY A 71 4.22 -6.78 -4.39
N VAL A 72 3.18 -7.23 -5.09
CA VAL A 72 1.78 -7.19 -4.61
C VAL A 72 1.45 -8.27 -3.57
N THR A 73 2.18 -9.40 -3.59
CA THR A 73 2.01 -10.53 -2.65
C THR A 73 2.76 -10.24 -1.36
#